data_AF-A0A954PRW8-F1
#
_entry.id   AF-A0A954PRW8-F1
#
_cell.length_a   1.000
_cell.length_b   1.000
_cell.length_c   1.000
_cell.angle_alpha   90.00
_cell.angle_beta   90.00
_cell.angle_gamma   90.00
#
_symmetry.space_group_name_H-M   'P 1'
#
loop_
_entity.id
_entity.type
_entity.pdbx_description
1 polymer ?
#
loop_
_entity_poly.entity_id
_entity_poly.type
_entity_poly.pdbx_seq_one_letter_code
_entity_poly.pdbx_strand_id
1 'polypeptide(L)'
;MRSAMASILPGSESEGSTLSASKRERLRAAIEHGIHYLPTQGPISVFVHHNTLHAFEDLPFEQAVLKGGELYGCEPYLSEDQYREEFQRGRISIDHLRQIMMDDLGDQADELIASFGTRYTLRLAMLQMTLHTASDAELRWLLAETDLLTRFRDEVTPHRREELISLTRRWVLQQVEAEDGRSAVAAGEIPSGPLPAVAESLLNEMGRHKVQSWPSEKWETFTLRLLWKLCRQGVLSADVPPADQRATVRPRDYLWQATGQDSDRLVNEVLIRFCGVFLDQGFSDWPLPDRE
;
A
#
# COMPACT_ATOMS: atom_id res chain seq x y z
N MET A 1 -31.81 0.62 62.96
CA MET A 1 -31.18 1.44 61.89
C MET A 1 -30.46 0.47 60.93
N ARG A 2 -31.03 -0.31 60.00
CA ARG A 2 -32.27 -0.33 59.20
C ARG A 2 -32.62 1.00 58.53
N SER A 3 -32.65 0.94 57.20
CA SER A 3 -33.07 1.94 56.21
C SER A 3 -31.96 2.85 55.66
N ALA A 4 -31.48 2.51 54.45
CA ALA A 4 -31.45 3.40 53.27
C ALA A 4 -30.40 2.94 52.24
N MET A 5 -30.68 1.86 51.48
CA MET A 5 -30.18 1.67 50.10
C MET A 5 -31.16 0.77 49.32
N ALA A 6 -32.45 1.07 49.47
CA ALA A 6 -33.46 0.62 48.52
C ALA A 6 -33.61 1.74 47.49
N SER A 7 -33.54 1.37 46.20
CA SER A 7 -34.01 2.12 45.01
C SER A 7 -32.94 2.38 43.95
N ILE A 8 -32.43 1.31 43.32
CA ILE A 8 -32.26 1.25 41.85
C ILE A 8 -32.49 -0.21 41.41
N LEU A 9 -33.75 -0.64 41.42
CA LEU A 9 -34.19 -1.83 40.69
C LEU A 9 -35.43 -1.40 39.90
N PRO A 10 -35.36 -1.23 38.57
CA PRO A 10 -36.53 -1.42 37.75
C PRO A 10 -36.78 -2.93 37.70
N GLY A 11 -37.79 -3.36 38.45
CA GLY A 11 -38.46 -4.60 38.16
C GLY A 11 -39.13 -4.48 36.80
N SER A 12 -38.67 -5.31 35.87
CA SER A 12 -39.51 -5.88 34.83
C SER A 12 -38.89 -7.23 34.51
N GLU A 13 -39.66 -8.27 34.78
CA GLU A 13 -39.47 -9.60 34.24
C GLU A 13 -39.24 -9.48 32.73
N SER A 14 -37.99 -9.60 32.28
CA SER A 14 -37.74 -10.02 30.91
C SER A 14 -37.53 -11.51 30.98
N GLU A 15 -38.47 -12.24 30.41
CA GLU A 15 -38.35 -13.65 30.09
C GLU A 15 -36.92 -13.91 29.61
N GLY A 16 -36.15 -14.62 30.43
CA GLY A 16 -34.84 -15.08 30.01
C GLY A 16 -35.05 -15.89 28.75
N SER A 17 -34.72 -15.31 27.59
CA SER A 17 -34.79 -15.97 26.29
C SER A 17 -33.92 -17.22 26.43
N THR A 18 -34.57 -18.35 26.68
CA THR A 18 -33.90 -19.63 26.82
C THR A 18 -33.43 -19.93 25.41
N LEU A 19 -32.13 -19.70 25.14
CA LEU A 19 -31.55 -20.04 23.84
C LEU A 19 -32.00 -21.48 23.52
N SER A 20 -32.70 -21.65 22.40
CA SER A 20 -33.14 -22.99 21.97
C SER A 20 -31.95 -23.95 22.01
N ALA A 21 -32.19 -25.23 22.28
CA ALA A 21 -31.11 -26.20 22.40
C ALA A 21 -30.11 -26.13 21.22
N SER A 22 -30.60 -25.86 20.00
CA SER A 22 -29.74 -25.67 18.81
C SER A 22 -28.92 -24.38 18.82
N LYS A 23 -29.38 -23.30 19.44
CA LYS A 23 -28.58 -22.08 19.62
C LYS A 23 -27.48 -22.28 20.67
N ARG A 24 -27.77 -23.01 21.77
CA ARG A 24 -26.77 -23.37 22.78
C ARG A 24 -25.68 -24.28 22.22
N GLU A 25 -26.05 -25.26 21.40
CA GLU A 25 -25.07 -26.16 20.78
C GLU A 25 -24.17 -25.42 19.78
N ARG A 26 -24.75 -24.51 18.97
CA ARG A 26 -23.97 -23.66 18.07
C ARG A 26 -23.02 -22.72 18.82
N LEU A 27 -23.48 -22.14 19.92
CA LEU A 27 -22.62 -21.28 20.75
C LEU A 27 -21.48 -22.08 21.39
N ARG A 28 -21.75 -23.28 21.90
CA ARG A 28 -20.71 -24.17 22.44
C ARG A 28 -19.69 -24.54 21.36
N ALA A 29 -20.14 -24.93 20.16
CA ALA A 29 -19.24 -25.24 19.05
C ALA A 29 -18.37 -24.03 18.64
N ALA A 30 -18.95 -22.83 18.62
CA ALA A 30 -18.21 -21.60 18.34
C ALA A 30 -17.18 -21.27 19.44
N ILE A 31 -17.52 -21.48 20.71
CA ILE A 31 -16.61 -21.28 21.84
C ILE A 31 -15.45 -22.29 21.80
N GLU A 32 -15.74 -23.59 21.63
CA GLU A 32 -14.70 -24.63 21.52
C GLU A 32 -13.76 -24.36 20.34
N HIS A 33 -14.31 -23.91 19.21
CA HIS A 33 -13.51 -23.50 18.06
C HIS A 33 -12.65 -22.26 18.36
N GLY A 34 -13.20 -21.27 19.08
CA GLY A 34 -12.46 -20.08 19.50
C GLY A 34 -11.33 -20.39 20.49
N ILE A 35 -11.55 -21.32 21.44
CA ILE A 35 -10.54 -21.76 22.41
C ILE A 35 -9.28 -22.29 21.71
N HIS A 36 -9.44 -23.00 20.59
CA HIS A 36 -8.30 -23.51 19.82
C HIS A 36 -7.34 -22.40 19.35
N TYR A 37 -7.84 -21.20 19.10
CA TYR A 37 -7.06 -20.05 18.66
C TYR A 37 -6.59 -19.14 19.81
N LEU A 38 -7.05 -19.41 21.02
CA LEU A 38 -6.61 -18.71 22.21
C LEU A 38 -5.39 -19.43 22.82
N PRO A 39 -4.47 -18.68 23.44
CA PRO A 39 -3.39 -19.29 24.20
C PRO A 39 -3.94 -20.20 25.30
N THR A 40 -3.41 -21.40 25.45
CA THR A 40 -3.83 -22.36 26.50
C THR A 40 -3.35 -21.96 27.89
N GLN A 41 -2.53 -20.92 28.00
CA GLN A 41 -1.93 -20.43 29.24
C GLN A 41 -2.45 -19.01 29.56
N GLY A 42 -2.69 -18.72 30.84
CA GLY A 42 -3.03 -17.36 31.30
C GLY A 42 -1.87 -16.37 31.10
N PRO A 43 -2.10 -15.06 31.28
CA PRO A 43 -1.06 -14.05 31.06
C PRO A 43 0.16 -14.29 31.98
N ILE A 44 1.33 -14.54 31.37
CA ILE A 44 2.60 -14.75 32.07
C ILE A 44 3.43 -13.46 31.95
N SER A 45 3.88 -12.91 33.08
CA SER A 45 4.55 -11.60 33.15
C SER A 45 6.01 -11.58 32.68
N VAL A 46 6.69 -12.73 32.52
CA VAL A 46 8.17 -12.75 32.36
C VAL A 46 8.72 -13.71 31.28
N PHE A 47 7.90 -14.34 30.42
CA PHE A 47 8.46 -15.23 29.39
C PHE A 47 7.69 -15.20 28.06
N VAL A 48 8.16 -14.38 27.12
CA VAL A 48 7.64 -14.33 25.75
C VAL A 48 8.25 -15.48 24.95
N HIS A 49 7.54 -16.60 24.90
CA HIS A 49 7.84 -17.72 24.01
C HIS A 49 6.56 -18.26 23.35
N HIS A 50 5.41 -17.60 23.57
CA HIS A 50 4.16 -18.04 22.97
C HIS A 50 4.12 -17.63 21.50
N ASN A 51 4.34 -18.61 20.63
CA ASN A 51 4.14 -18.49 19.21
C ASN A 51 2.64 -18.30 18.95
N THR A 52 2.23 -17.09 18.59
CA THR A 52 0.84 -16.76 18.22
C THR A 52 0.34 -17.60 17.03
N LEU A 53 1.26 -18.21 16.27
CA LEU A 53 0.96 -19.10 15.16
C LEU A 53 0.89 -20.58 15.55
N HIS A 54 0.89 -20.93 16.85
CA HIS A 54 0.86 -22.33 17.31
C HIS A 54 -0.31 -23.13 16.71
N ALA A 55 -1.49 -22.49 16.54
CA ALA A 55 -2.66 -23.10 15.93
C ALA A 55 -2.51 -23.36 14.41
N PHE A 56 -1.39 -22.97 13.82
CA PHE A 56 -1.07 -23.07 12.39
C PHE A 56 0.30 -23.74 12.15
N GLU A 57 0.84 -24.46 13.14
CA GLU A 57 2.14 -25.13 13.04
C GLU A 57 2.19 -26.23 11.98
N ASP A 58 1.03 -26.71 11.55
CA ASP A 58 0.87 -27.65 10.43
C ASP A 58 1.05 -26.99 9.06
N LEU A 59 1.03 -25.65 8.99
CA LEU A 59 1.17 -24.90 7.74
C LEU A 59 2.62 -24.42 7.51
N PRO A 60 3.04 -24.28 6.24
CA PRO A 60 4.25 -23.52 5.92
C PRO A 60 4.18 -22.11 6.51
N PHE A 61 5.32 -21.58 6.95
CA PHE A 61 5.40 -20.31 7.68
C PHE A 61 4.63 -19.16 7.01
N GLU A 62 4.80 -18.97 5.70
CA GLU A 62 4.11 -17.90 4.96
C GLU A 62 2.59 -18.03 5.01
N GLN A 63 2.07 -19.26 4.91
CA GLN A 63 0.65 -19.53 4.99
C GLN A 63 0.12 -19.36 6.42
N ALA A 64 0.89 -19.81 7.42
CA ALA A 64 0.57 -19.63 8.82
C ALA A 64 0.46 -18.14 9.20
N VAL A 65 1.43 -17.35 8.76
CA VAL A 65 1.53 -15.90 8.99
C VAL A 65 0.35 -15.16 8.34
N LEU A 66 0.02 -15.45 7.08
CA LEU A 66 -1.13 -14.86 6.40
C LEU A 66 -2.47 -15.24 7.06
N LYS A 67 -2.63 -16.51 7.43
CA LYS A 67 -3.84 -17.00 8.11
C LYS A 67 -3.99 -16.42 9.51
N GLY A 68 -2.88 -16.26 10.23
CA GLY A 68 -2.84 -15.54 11.49
C GLY A 68 -3.21 -14.07 11.33
N GLY A 69 -2.68 -13.38 10.31
CA GLY A 69 -3.03 -12.00 10.00
C GLY A 69 -4.53 -11.81 9.74
N GLU A 70 -5.14 -12.69 8.94
CA GLU A 70 -6.58 -12.66 8.66
C GLU A 70 -7.41 -12.93 9.93
N LEU A 71 -7.04 -13.94 10.72
CA LEU A 71 -7.78 -14.31 11.93
C LEU A 71 -7.69 -13.23 13.02
N TYR A 72 -6.50 -12.70 13.26
CA TYR A 72 -6.24 -11.76 14.35
C TYR A 72 -6.40 -10.29 13.92
N GLY A 73 -6.63 -10.02 12.63
CA GLY A 73 -6.81 -8.68 12.08
C GLY A 73 -5.56 -7.82 12.24
N CYS A 74 -4.37 -8.40 12.04
CA CYS A 74 -3.09 -7.71 12.13
C CYS A 74 -2.33 -7.74 10.80
N GLU A 75 -1.36 -6.84 10.64
CA GLU A 75 -0.43 -6.87 9.52
C GLU A 75 0.62 -7.96 9.77
N PRO A 76 0.62 -9.05 8.98
CA PRO A 76 1.43 -10.22 9.27
C PRO A 76 2.89 -10.05 8.82
N TYR A 77 3.16 -9.02 8.02
CA TYR A 77 4.48 -8.62 7.53
C TYR A 77 4.73 -7.15 7.82
N LEU A 78 5.98 -6.72 7.64
CA LEU A 78 6.34 -5.31 7.72
C LEU A 78 5.63 -4.51 6.63
N SER A 79 5.45 -3.21 6.84
CA SER A 79 4.99 -2.34 5.76
C SER A 79 6.03 -2.31 4.62
N GLU A 80 5.57 -1.98 3.42
CA GLU A 80 6.47 -1.85 2.26
C GLU A 80 7.60 -0.83 2.53
N ASP A 81 7.28 0.28 3.19
CA ASP A 81 8.26 1.30 3.58
C ASP A 81 9.33 0.73 4.53
N GLN A 82 8.95 -0.09 5.50
CA GLN A 82 9.89 -0.74 6.40
C GLN A 82 10.79 -1.73 5.66
N TYR A 83 10.26 -2.52 4.73
CA TYR A 83 11.11 -3.37 3.88
C TYR A 83 12.10 -2.55 3.05
N ARG A 84 11.67 -1.40 2.52
CA ARG A 84 12.52 -0.48 1.77
C ARG A 84 13.61 0.13 2.65
N GLU A 85 13.32 0.49 3.90
CA GLU A 85 14.33 0.93 4.86
C GLU A 85 15.39 -0.15 5.13
N GLU A 86 14.96 -1.41 5.33
CA GLU A 86 15.89 -2.52 5.58
C GLU A 86 16.74 -2.84 4.34
N PHE A 87 16.22 -2.60 3.13
CA PHE A 87 16.99 -2.65 1.88
C PHE A 87 18.03 -1.52 1.81
N GLN A 88 17.64 -0.28 2.11
CA GLN A 88 18.56 0.87 2.12
C GLN A 88 19.66 0.73 3.18
N ARG A 89 19.35 0.14 4.34
CA ARG A 89 20.31 -0.18 5.41
C ARG A 89 21.20 -1.39 5.07
N GLY A 90 20.94 -2.08 3.97
CA GLY A 90 21.73 -3.22 3.49
C GLY A 90 21.45 -4.55 4.21
N ARG A 91 20.44 -4.61 5.09
CA ARG A 91 20.01 -5.88 5.70
C ARG A 91 19.38 -6.79 4.65
N ILE A 92 18.60 -6.21 3.75
CA ILE A 92 18.15 -6.87 2.52
C ILE A 92 19.14 -6.45 1.43
N SER A 93 19.87 -7.41 0.87
CA SER A 93 20.84 -7.13 -0.19
C SER A 93 20.21 -7.27 -1.58
N ILE A 94 20.79 -6.59 -2.56
CA ILE A 94 20.40 -6.76 -3.97
C ILE A 94 20.56 -8.22 -4.43
N ASP A 95 21.57 -8.93 -3.93
CA ASP A 95 21.83 -10.32 -4.31
C ASP A 95 20.78 -11.27 -3.73
N HIS A 96 20.27 -11.01 -2.51
CA HIS A 96 19.12 -11.73 -1.97
C HIS A 96 17.89 -11.54 -2.86
N LEU A 97 17.60 -10.32 -3.30
CA LEU A 97 16.49 -10.06 -4.20
C LEU A 97 16.68 -10.77 -5.54
N ARG A 98 17.89 -10.74 -6.12
CA ARG A 98 18.18 -11.42 -7.38
C ARG A 98 17.95 -12.93 -7.29
N GLN A 99 18.40 -13.55 -6.20
CA GLN A 99 18.23 -14.98 -5.97
C GLN A 99 16.76 -15.34 -5.81
N ILE A 100 16.04 -14.66 -4.90
CA ILE A 100 14.62 -14.92 -4.65
C ILE A 100 13.79 -14.70 -5.91
N MET A 101 14.09 -13.67 -6.71
CA MET A 101 13.37 -13.42 -7.97
C MET A 101 13.62 -14.50 -9.02
N MET A 102 14.80 -15.15 -9.03
CA MET A 102 15.04 -16.30 -9.91
C MET A 102 14.27 -17.53 -9.44
N ASP A 103 14.27 -17.79 -8.12
CA ASP A 103 13.58 -18.92 -7.52
C ASP A 103 12.04 -18.79 -7.66
N ASP A 104 11.49 -17.59 -7.44
CA ASP A 104 10.05 -17.31 -7.51
C ASP A 104 9.50 -17.31 -8.94
N LEU A 105 10.23 -16.70 -9.89
CA LEU A 105 9.78 -16.62 -11.28
C LEU A 105 10.04 -17.91 -12.07
N GLY A 106 11.08 -18.67 -11.71
CA GLY A 106 11.48 -19.89 -12.42
C GLY A 106 11.56 -19.68 -13.94
N ASP A 107 10.90 -20.54 -14.70
CA ASP A 107 10.87 -20.51 -16.17
C ASP A 107 10.26 -19.21 -16.74
N GLN A 108 9.48 -18.46 -15.96
CA GLN A 108 8.90 -17.20 -16.40
C GLN A 108 9.87 -16.02 -16.33
N ALA A 109 11.05 -16.21 -15.71
CA ALA A 109 12.03 -15.14 -15.52
C ALA A 109 12.47 -14.51 -16.86
N ASP A 110 12.64 -15.34 -17.90
CA ASP A 110 13.10 -14.94 -19.24
C ASP A 110 11.97 -14.51 -20.18
N GLU A 111 10.72 -14.52 -19.71
CA GLU A 111 9.59 -14.09 -20.53
C GLU A 111 9.73 -12.60 -20.90
N LEU A 112 9.74 -12.31 -22.20
CA LEU A 112 9.87 -10.95 -22.69
C LEU A 112 8.59 -10.15 -22.44
N ILE A 113 8.71 -9.04 -21.72
CA ILE A 113 7.63 -8.08 -21.47
C ILE A 113 7.76 -6.94 -22.47
N ALA A 114 7.06 -7.08 -23.59
CA ALA A 114 7.11 -6.15 -24.72
C ALA A 114 8.56 -5.83 -25.13
N SER A 115 8.94 -4.55 -25.13
CA SER A 115 10.30 -4.09 -25.43
C SER A 115 11.09 -3.68 -24.19
N PHE A 116 10.58 -3.91 -22.97
CA PHE A 116 11.19 -3.43 -21.71
C PHE A 116 12.25 -4.37 -21.15
N GLY A 117 12.35 -5.59 -21.69
CA GLY A 117 13.24 -6.64 -21.19
C GLY A 117 12.45 -7.85 -20.71
N THR A 118 13.04 -8.62 -19.80
CA THR A 118 12.39 -9.82 -19.26
C THR A 118 11.54 -9.50 -18.03
N ARG A 119 10.61 -10.41 -17.70
CA ARG A 119 9.78 -10.33 -16.49
C ARG A 119 10.64 -10.20 -15.23
N TYR A 120 11.77 -10.90 -15.19
CA TYR A 120 12.76 -10.77 -14.13
C TYR A 120 13.28 -9.34 -13.99
N THR A 121 13.76 -8.73 -15.07
CA THR A 121 14.30 -7.36 -15.02
C THR A 121 13.25 -6.37 -14.54
N LEU A 122 12.00 -6.53 -15.00
CA LEU A 122 10.89 -5.67 -14.59
C LEU A 122 10.57 -5.82 -13.09
N ARG A 123 10.35 -7.05 -12.60
CA ARG A 123 10.02 -7.31 -11.20
C ARG A 123 11.14 -6.89 -10.25
N LEU A 124 12.39 -7.18 -10.62
CA LEU A 124 13.55 -6.75 -9.84
C LEU A 124 13.69 -5.23 -9.80
N ALA A 125 13.35 -4.52 -10.89
CA ALA A 125 13.31 -3.06 -10.89
C ALA A 125 12.19 -2.52 -9.98
N MET A 126 11.00 -3.14 -9.97
CA MET A 126 9.89 -2.74 -9.10
C MET A 126 10.23 -2.86 -7.59
N LEU A 127 11.05 -3.85 -7.22
CA LEU A 127 11.50 -4.01 -5.82
C LEU A 127 12.57 -3.00 -5.44
N GLN A 128 13.46 -2.64 -6.37
CA GLN A 128 14.53 -1.66 -6.12
C GLN A 128 14.03 -0.22 -6.16
N MET A 129 13.09 0.09 -7.04
CA MET A 129 12.61 1.45 -7.24
C MET A 129 11.40 1.71 -6.34
N THR A 130 11.47 2.78 -5.55
CA THR A 130 10.34 3.20 -4.72
C THR A 130 9.27 3.85 -5.60
N LEU A 131 8.12 3.20 -5.70
CA LEU A 131 6.93 3.77 -6.32
C LEU A 131 6.09 4.41 -5.23
N HIS A 132 6.03 5.73 -5.22
CA HIS A 132 5.14 6.45 -4.31
C HIS A 132 3.70 6.32 -4.79
N THR A 133 2.87 5.70 -3.96
CA THR A 133 1.43 5.69 -4.13
C THR A 133 0.85 6.94 -3.44
N ALA A 134 -0.13 7.56 -4.07
CA ALA A 134 -0.80 8.74 -3.56
C ALA A 134 -2.27 8.65 -3.94
N SER A 135 -3.14 9.17 -3.07
CA SER A 135 -4.56 9.32 -3.41
C SER A 135 -4.73 10.28 -4.60
N ASP A 136 -5.89 10.24 -5.28
CA ASP A 136 -6.19 11.16 -6.38
C ASP A 136 -6.09 12.64 -5.99
N ALA A 137 -6.38 12.96 -4.73
CA ALA A 137 -6.28 14.32 -4.21
C ALA A 137 -4.82 14.75 -4.02
N GLU A 138 -4.01 13.90 -3.39
CA GLU A 138 -2.59 14.14 -3.20
C GLU A 138 -1.85 14.20 -4.54
N LEU A 139 -2.16 13.31 -5.48
CA LEU A 139 -1.56 13.33 -6.80
C LEU A 139 -1.88 14.63 -7.54
N ARG A 140 -3.12 15.11 -7.47
CA ARG A 140 -3.50 16.42 -8.06
C ARG A 140 -2.74 17.57 -7.43
N TRP A 141 -2.57 17.56 -6.11
CA TRP A 141 -1.79 18.56 -5.41
C TRP A 141 -0.31 18.48 -5.78
N LEU A 142 0.29 17.29 -5.79
CA LEU A 142 1.68 17.05 -6.17
C LEU A 142 1.96 17.56 -7.59
N LEU A 143 1.09 17.27 -8.56
CA LEU A 143 1.25 17.74 -9.93
C LEU A 143 1.11 19.27 -10.08
N ALA A 144 0.38 19.92 -9.18
CA ALA A 144 0.15 21.37 -9.22
C ALA A 144 1.23 22.16 -8.47
N GLU A 145 1.69 21.64 -7.33
CA GLU A 145 2.49 22.38 -6.34
C GLU A 145 3.97 21.97 -6.33
N THR A 146 4.36 20.94 -7.09
CA THR A 146 5.75 20.46 -7.15
C THR A 146 6.31 20.41 -8.57
N ASP A 147 7.62 20.22 -8.68
CA ASP A 147 8.35 20.14 -9.94
C ASP A 147 8.32 18.77 -10.63
N LEU A 148 7.39 17.87 -10.27
CA LEU A 148 7.35 16.49 -10.79
C LEU A 148 7.29 16.38 -12.32
N LEU A 149 6.73 17.38 -13.01
CA LEU A 149 6.63 17.42 -14.47
C LEU A 149 7.62 18.40 -15.12
N THR A 150 8.48 19.05 -14.34
CA THR A 150 9.44 20.07 -14.81
C THR A 150 10.88 19.65 -14.56
N ARG A 151 11.13 18.83 -13.54
CA ARG A 151 12.46 18.35 -13.16
C ARG A 151 12.48 16.86 -12.84
N PHE A 152 13.51 16.14 -13.31
CA PHE A 152 13.73 14.75 -12.92
C PHE A 152 14.01 14.65 -11.43
N ARG A 153 13.55 13.56 -10.81
CA ARG A 153 13.87 13.28 -9.41
C ARG A 153 15.37 13.02 -9.24
N ASP A 154 15.88 13.30 -8.05
CA ASP A 154 17.32 13.25 -7.77
C ASP A 154 17.89 11.81 -7.79
N GLU A 155 17.04 10.78 -7.69
CA GLU A 155 17.46 9.37 -7.82
C GLU A 155 17.76 8.97 -9.27
N VAL A 156 17.34 9.76 -10.25
CA VAL A 156 17.66 9.50 -11.67
C VAL A 156 19.08 9.98 -11.95
N THR A 157 19.94 9.07 -12.40
CA THR A 157 21.33 9.41 -12.68
C THR A 157 21.44 10.51 -13.75
N PRO A 158 22.40 11.45 -13.65
CA PRO A 158 22.58 12.52 -14.61
C PRO A 158 22.71 12.01 -16.06
N HIS A 159 23.41 10.88 -16.24
CA HIS A 159 23.58 10.25 -17.54
C HIS A 159 22.25 9.80 -18.16
N ARG A 160 21.37 9.11 -17.40
CA ARG A 160 20.06 8.68 -17.89
C ARG A 160 19.14 9.87 -18.21
N ARG A 161 19.21 10.93 -17.39
CA ARG A 161 18.49 12.19 -17.63
C ARG A 161 18.90 12.81 -18.96
N GLU A 162 20.20 12.99 -19.19
CA GLU A 162 20.74 13.55 -20.43
C GLU A 162 20.42 12.67 -21.65
N GLU A 163 20.54 11.36 -21.51
CA GLU A 163 20.22 10.39 -22.56
C GLU A 163 18.74 10.49 -22.98
N LEU A 164 17.80 10.45 -22.02
CA LEU A 164 16.37 10.49 -22.31
C LEU A 164 15.95 11.82 -22.95
N ILE A 165 16.49 12.94 -22.43
CA ILE A 165 16.27 14.27 -23.01
C ILE A 165 16.83 14.32 -24.44
N SER A 166 18.03 13.80 -24.67
CA SER A 166 18.70 13.83 -25.97
C SER A 166 17.99 12.95 -27.01
N LEU A 167 17.51 11.78 -26.61
CA LEU A 167 16.70 10.90 -27.45
C LEU A 167 15.38 11.57 -27.85
N THR A 168 14.66 12.11 -26.87
CA THR A 168 13.39 12.80 -27.10
C THR A 168 13.58 14.03 -28.00
N ARG A 169 14.62 14.82 -27.75
CA ARG A 169 14.96 16.00 -28.57
C ARG A 169 15.27 15.63 -30.01
N ARG A 170 16.13 14.63 -30.23
CA ARG A 170 16.48 14.17 -31.59
C ARG A 170 15.25 13.68 -32.34
N TRP A 171 14.42 12.87 -31.68
CA TRP A 171 13.19 12.35 -32.26
C TRP A 171 12.23 13.48 -32.67
N VAL A 172 11.94 14.43 -31.78
CA VAL A 172 11.03 15.55 -32.09
C VAL A 172 11.58 16.43 -33.21
N LEU A 173 12.86 16.78 -33.16
CA LEU A 173 13.46 17.67 -34.17
C LEU A 173 13.48 17.02 -35.56
N GLN A 174 13.81 15.72 -35.67
CA GLN A 174 13.77 15.00 -36.94
C GLN A 174 12.35 15.00 -37.53
N GLN A 175 11.32 14.84 -36.71
CA GLN A 175 9.94 14.85 -37.20
C GLN A 175 9.47 16.24 -37.63
N VAL A 176 9.82 17.28 -36.86
CA VAL A 176 9.49 18.67 -37.25
C VAL A 176 10.19 19.05 -38.56
N GLU A 177 11.44 18.66 -38.76
CA GLU A 177 12.19 18.91 -40.01
C GLU A 177 11.61 18.14 -41.21
N ALA A 178 11.19 16.88 -40.99
CA ALA A 178 10.55 16.07 -42.01
C ALA A 178 9.20 16.67 -42.45
N GLU A 179 8.40 17.20 -41.53
CA GLU A 179 7.14 17.89 -41.82
C GLU A 179 7.36 19.23 -42.54
N ASP A 180 8.43 19.96 -42.23
CA ASP A 180 8.81 21.21 -42.89
C ASP A 180 9.47 21.00 -44.28
N GLY A 181 9.50 19.77 -44.79
CA GLY A 181 10.03 19.43 -46.12
C GLY A 181 11.56 19.51 -46.24
N ARG A 182 12.28 19.56 -45.11
CA ARG A 182 13.75 19.55 -45.07
C ARG A 182 14.21 18.10 -44.88
N SER A 183 14.82 17.54 -45.93
CA SER A 183 15.25 16.13 -45.96
C SER A 183 16.13 15.76 -44.76
N ALA A 184 15.58 14.99 -43.82
CA ALA A 184 16.33 14.40 -42.71
C ALA A 184 17.15 13.21 -43.23
N VAL A 185 18.47 13.26 -43.04
CA VAL A 185 19.36 12.11 -43.29
C VAL A 185 19.02 11.04 -42.27
N ALA A 186 18.54 9.89 -42.74
CA ALA A 186 18.16 8.77 -41.91
C ALA A 186 19.34 8.28 -41.07
N ALA A 187 19.27 8.49 -39.75
CA ALA A 187 20.24 7.97 -38.80
C ALA A 187 19.51 7.21 -37.67
N GLY A 188 19.29 5.91 -37.91
CA GLY A 188 19.06 4.84 -36.93
C GLY A 188 17.76 4.86 -36.12
N GLU A 189 17.25 3.66 -35.79
CA GLU A 189 16.31 3.21 -34.72
C GLU A 189 15.22 4.15 -34.15
N ILE A 190 14.93 5.28 -34.78
CA ILE A 190 13.91 6.22 -34.35
C ILE A 190 12.58 5.81 -35.00
N PRO A 191 11.46 5.77 -34.24
CA PRO A 191 10.18 5.35 -34.78
C PRO A 191 9.82 6.13 -36.05
N SER A 192 9.64 5.40 -37.15
CA SER A 192 9.20 5.95 -38.43
C SER A 192 7.69 6.16 -38.41
N GLY A 193 7.25 7.42 -38.38
CA GLY A 193 5.83 7.78 -38.39
C GLY A 193 5.60 9.20 -37.85
N PRO A 194 4.40 9.78 -38.05
CA PRO A 194 4.05 11.09 -37.52
C PRO A 194 4.12 11.07 -35.99
N LEU A 195 4.33 12.24 -35.39
CA LEU A 195 4.29 12.38 -33.94
C LEU A 195 2.93 11.90 -33.40
N PRO A 196 2.88 11.16 -32.29
CA PRO A 196 1.62 10.85 -31.63
C PRO A 196 0.86 12.15 -31.32
N ALA A 197 -0.48 12.13 -31.44
CA ALA A 197 -1.31 13.32 -31.21
C ALA A 197 -1.04 14.00 -29.84
N VAL A 198 -0.67 13.22 -28.82
CA VAL A 198 -0.26 13.71 -27.51
C VAL A 198 1.03 14.55 -27.57
N ALA A 199 2.01 14.09 -28.33
CA ALA A 199 3.27 14.81 -28.52
C ALA A 199 3.05 16.09 -29.33
N GLU A 200 2.24 16.05 -30.39
CA GLU A 200 1.88 17.23 -31.17
C GLU A 200 1.14 18.28 -30.33
N SER A 201 0.14 17.86 -29.57
CA SER A 201 -0.62 18.74 -28.67
C SER A 201 0.29 19.43 -27.67
N LEU A 202 1.21 18.69 -27.03
CA LEU A 202 2.17 19.24 -26.09
C LEU A 202 3.20 20.16 -26.76
N LEU A 203 3.65 19.82 -27.96
CA LEU A 203 4.58 20.64 -28.73
C LEU A 203 3.96 22.00 -29.09
N ASN A 204 2.68 22.01 -29.46
CA ASN A 204 1.91 23.21 -29.71
C ASN A 204 1.70 24.03 -28.42
N GLU A 205 1.31 23.39 -27.32
CA GLU A 205 1.16 24.00 -25.99
C GLU A 205 2.44 24.73 -25.54
N MET A 206 3.60 24.11 -25.74
CA MET A 206 4.89 24.68 -25.30
C MET A 206 5.57 25.59 -26.35
N GLY A 207 4.97 25.78 -27.52
CA GLY A 207 5.47 26.69 -28.55
C GLY A 207 6.41 26.05 -29.58
N ARG A 208 5.81 25.29 -30.50
CA ARG A 208 6.44 24.62 -31.64
C ARG A 208 7.39 25.52 -32.46
N HIS A 209 7.00 26.77 -32.68
CA HIS A 209 7.74 27.75 -33.49
C HIS A 209 9.17 28.07 -32.99
N LYS A 210 9.50 27.76 -31.73
CA LYS A 210 10.84 27.97 -31.14
C LYS A 210 11.53 26.66 -30.74
N VAL A 211 11.04 25.51 -31.19
CA VAL A 211 11.53 24.19 -30.72
C VAL A 211 13.05 24.03 -30.87
N GLN A 212 13.65 24.56 -31.94
CA GLN A 212 15.10 24.48 -32.16
C GLN A 212 15.92 25.30 -31.15
N SER A 213 15.34 26.36 -30.58
CA SER A 213 16.01 27.27 -29.66
C SER A 213 15.62 27.05 -28.19
N TRP A 214 14.95 25.94 -27.87
CA TRP A 214 14.56 25.66 -26.48
C TRP A 214 15.79 25.38 -25.60
N PRO A 215 15.85 25.96 -24.39
CA PRO A 215 16.89 25.64 -23.42
C PRO A 215 16.73 24.21 -22.88
N SER A 216 17.77 23.68 -22.24
CA SER A 216 17.79 22.33 -21.64
C SER A 216 16.64 22.10 -20.66
N GLU A 217 16.36 23.06 -19.77
CA GLU A 217 15.26 23.00 -18.79
C GLU A 217 13.89 22.83 -19.45
N LYS A 218 13.69 23.47 -20.60
CA LYS A 218 12.44 23.35 -21.34
C LYS A 218 12.31 21.99 -22.03
N TRP A 219 13.42 21.44 -22.52
CA TRP A 219 13.46 20.08 -23.06
C TRP A 219 13.23 19.02 -21.99
N GLU A 220 13.72 19.24 -20.77
CA GLU A 220 13.43 18.40 -19.63
C GLU A 220 11.94 18.40 -19.28
N THR A 221 11.35 19.59 -19.12
CA THR A 221 9.91 19.74 -18.89
C THR A 221 9.08 19.08 -19.99
N PHE A 222 9.48 19.25 -21.26
CA PHE A 222 8.81 18.59 -22.38
C PHE A 222 8.85 17.07 -22.25
N THR A 223 10.04 16.51 -21.96
CA THR A 223 10.27 15.07 -21.86
C THR A 223 9.42 14.46 -20.74
N LEU A 224 9.40 15.09 -19.56
CA LEU A 224 8.62 14.62 -18.41
C LEU A 224 7.12 14.71 -18.64
N ARG A 225 6.63 15.84 -19.18
CA ARG A 225 5.21 16.00 -19.52
C ARG A 225 4.76 15.01 -20.60
N LEU A 226 5.60 14.76 -21.60
CA LEU A 226 5.33 13.78 -22.64
C LEU A 226 5.24 12.37 -22.04
N LEU A 227 6.25 11.98 -21.26
CA LEU A 227 6.28 10.68 -20.58
C LEU A 227 5.02 10.49 -19.72
N TRP A 228 4.65 11.49 -18.91
CA TRP A 228 3.44 11.46 -18.11
C TRP A 228 2.17 11.26 -18.95
N LYS A 229 1.98 12.07 -20.00
CA LYS A 229 0.78 11.97 -20.85
C LYS A 229 0.71 10.61 -21.56
N LEU A 230 1.84 10.08 -22.03
CA LEU A 230 1.92 8.76 -22.67
C LEU A 230 1.61 7.63 -21.68
N CYS A 231 2.21 7.64 -20.49
CA CYS A 231 1.94 6.64 -19.45
C CYS A 231 0.47 6.69 -19.03
N ARG A 232 -0.09 7.87 -18.79
CA ARG A 232 -1.50 8.04 -18.43
C ARG A 232 -2.44 7.52 -19.51
N GLN A 233 -2.16 7.83 -20.79
CA GLN A 233 -2.95 7.29 -21.90
C GLN A 233 -2.84 5.76 -21.97
N GLY A 234 -1.64 5.20 -21.80
CA GLY A 234 -1.42 3.75 -21.78
C GLY A 234 -2.23 3.06 -20.68
N VAL A 235 -2.21 3.59 -19.46
CA VAL A 235 -2.99 3.06 -18.33
C VAL A 235 -4.49 3.11 -18.61
N LEU A 236 -5.00 4.24 -19.12
CA LEU A 236 -6.41 4.38 -19.49
C LEU A 236 -6.82 3.43 -20.62
N SER A 237 -5.90 3.15 -21.55
CA SER A 237 -6.16 2.25 -22.69
C SER A 237 -6.10 0.77 -22.30
N ALA A 238 -5.38 0.44 -21.23
CA ALA A 238 -5.24 -0.92 -20.73
C ALA A 238 -6.50 -1.43 -20.00
N ASP A 239 -7.41 -0.52 -19.61
CA ASP A 239 -8.69 -0.82 -18.95
C ASP A 239 -8.56 -1.83 -17.79
N VAL A 240 -7.52 -1.64 -16.97
CA VAL A 240 -7.24 -2.54 -15.84
C VAL A 240 -8.31 -2.32 -14.77
N PRO A 241 -8.97 -3.39 -14.27
CA PRO A 241 -9.98 -3.24 -13.23
C PRO A 241 -9.38 -2.61 -11.97
N PRO A 242 -10.12 -1.73 -11.28
CA PRO A 242 -9.65 -1.16 -10.03
C PRO A 242 -9.31 -2.28 -9.05
N ALA A 243 -8.19 -2.15 -8.34
CA ALA A 243 -7.84 -3.07 -7.28
C ALA A 243 -8.97 -3.12 -6.25
N ASP A 244 -9.38 -4.33 -5.88
CA ASP A 244 -10.42 -4.55 -4.89
C ASP A 244 -9.90 -3.99 -3.55
N GLN A 245 -10.35 -2.78 -3.19
CA GLN A 245 -10.08 -2.23 -1.88
C GLN A 245 -10.84 -3.10 -0.90
N ARG A 246 -10.16 -4.11 -0.33
CA ARG A 246 -10.69 -4.86 0.80
C ARG A 246 -10.91 -3.86 1.92
N ALA A 247 -12.15 -3.40 2.05
CA ALA A 247 -12.59 -2.72 3.24
C ALA A 247 -12.32 -3.69 4.38
N THR A 248 -11.36 -3.38 5.24
CA THR A 248 -11.19 -4.07 6.50
C THR A 248 -12.39 -3.70 7.36
N VAL A 249 -13.52 -4.37 7.11
CA VAL A 249 -14.73 -4.18 7.88
C VAL A 249 -14.40 -4.65 9.29
N ARG A 250 -14.28 -3.70 10.23
CA ARG A 250 -13.97 -4.07 11.60
C ARG A 250 -15.12 -4.93 12.11
N PRO A 251 -14.88 -5.95 12.95
CA PRO A 251 -15.96 -6.69 13.61
C PRO A 251 -16.97 -5.77 14.33
N ARG A 252 -16.51 -4.62 14.81
CA ARG A 252 -17.35 -3.49 15.29
C ARG A 252 -18.43 -3.10 14.29
N ASP A 253 -18.09 -2.93 13.02
CA ASP A 253 -19.00 -2.43 12.00
C ASP A 253 -20.11 -3.46 11.72
N TYR A 254 -19.77 -4.75 11.73
CA TYR A 254 -20.78 -5.83 11.69
C TYR A 254 -21.69 -5.84 12.92
N LEU A 255 -21.13 -5.66 14.12
CA LEU A 255 -21.91 -5.59 15.37
C LEU A 255 -22.82 -4.37 15.39
N TRP A 256 -22.32 -3.21 14.97
CA TRP A 256 -23.12 -1.99 14.84
C TRP A 256 -24.26 -2.23 13.86
N GLN A 257 -23.97 -2.76 12.68
CA GLN A 257 -24.98 -2.96 11.65
C GLN A 257 -26.06 -3.98 12.06
N ALA A 258 -25.69 -5.02 12.80
CA ALA A 258 -26.61 -6.05 13.27
C ALA A 258 -27.41 -5.64 14.52
N THR A 259 -26.87 -4.79 15.40
CA THR A 259 -27.45 -4.52 16.73
C THR A 259 -27.83 -3.06 16.95
N GLY A 260 -27.35 -2.14 16.11
CA GLY A 260 -27.46 -0.69 16.30
C GLY A 260 -26.58 -0.13 17.43
N GLN A 261 -25.76 -0.96 18.08
CA GLN A 261 -24.92 -0.55 19.20
C GLN A 261 -23.44 -0.50 18.81
N ASP A 262 -22.78 0.60 19.17
CA ASP A 262 -21.34 0.76 18.95
C ASP A 262 -20.55 0.05 20.05
N SER A 263 -19.90 -1.07 19.72
CA SER A 263 -19.07 -1.81 20.66
C SER A 263 -17.89 -0.99 21.18
N ASP A 264 -17.35 -0.08 20.37
CA ASP A 264 -16.26 0.80 20.79
C ASP A 264 -16.75 1.74 21.90
N ARG A 265 -18.00 2.19 21.92
CA ARG A 265 -18.52 3.01 23.03
C ARG A 265 -18.59 2.23 24.34
N LEU A 266 -19.03 0.99 24.29
CA LEU A 266 -19.14 0.12 25.48
C LEU A 266 -17.77 -0.17 26.09
N VAL A 267 -16.76 -0.32 25.23
CA VAL A 267 -15.40 -0.71 25.61
C VAL A 267 -14.54 0.51 25.95
N ASN A 268 -14.59 1.57 25.15
CA ASN A 268 -13.74 2.75 25.30
C ASN A 268 -14.03 3.51 26.59
N GLU A 269 -15.27 3.57 27.07
CA GLU A 269 -15.57 4.21 28.37
C GLU A 269 -14.80 3.57 29.54
N VAL A 270 -14.57 2.25 29.45
CA VAL A 270 -13.82 1.50 30.46
C VAL A 270 -12.32 1.55 30.16
N LEU A 271 -11.92 1.25 28.92
CA LEU A 271 -10.51 1.20 28.52
C LEU A 271 -9.82 2.56 28.60
N ILE A 272 -10.46 3.65 28.20
CA ILE A 272 -9.86 4.99 28.29
C ILE A 272 -9.60 5.37 29.75
N ARG A 273 -10.53 5.07 30.65
CA ARG A 273 -10.34 5.34 32.08
C ARG A 273 -9.25 4.45 32.66
N PHE A 274 -9.23 3.17 32.30
CA PHE A 274 -8.24 2.22 32.78
C PHE A 274 -6.82 2.54 32.28
N CYS A 275 -6.66 2.81 30.98
CA CYS A 275 -5.40 3.25 30.39
C CYS A 275 -4.99 4.64 30.88
N GLY A 276 -5.93 5.56 31.08
CA GLY A 276 -5.68 6.87 31.68
C GLY A 276 -5.08 6.75 33.07
N VAL A 277 -5.64 5.90 33.93
CA VAL A 277 -5.09 5.62 35.26
C VAL A 277 -3.66 5.04 35.20
N PHE A 278 -3.33 4.28 34.16
CA PHE A 278 -2.01 3.69 33.98
C PHE A 278 -0.97 4.68 33.41
N LEU A 279 -1.37 5.48 32.42
CA LEU A 279 -0.52 6.44 31.70
C LEU A 279 -0.36 7.78 32.41
N ASP A 280 -1.31 8.18 33.25
CA ASP A 280 -1.21 9.38 34.05
C ASP A 280 -0.22 9.13 35.19
N GLN A 281 0.96 9.77 35.11
CA GLN A 281 1.94 9.80 36.20
C GLN A 281 1.42 10.62 37.41
N GLY A 282 0.18 11.11 37.35
CA GLY A 282 -0.54 11.78 38.43
C GLY A 282 -1.57 10.87 39.12
N PHE A 283 -1.52 10.89 40.45
CA PHE A 283 -2.50 10.42 41.45
C PHE A 283 -3.87 9.95 40.91
N SER A 284 -3.99 8.66 40.63
CA SER A 284 -5.28 7.98 40.60
C SER A 284 -5.59 7.42 41.98
N ASP A 285 -6.83 7.62 42.46
CA ASP A 285 -7.31 7.08 43.74
C ASP A 285 -7.51 5.55 43.72
N TRP A 286 -7.32 4.89 42.57
CA TRP A 286 -7.43 3.44 42.43
C TRP A 286 -6.04 2.78 42.55
N PRO A 287 -5.80 1.96 43.60
CA PRO A 287 -4.59 1.15 43.68
C PRO A 287 -4.66 0.03 42.64
N LEU A 288 -3.72 0.03 41.69
CA LEU A 288 -3.56 -1.06 40.73
C LEU A 288 -2.53 -2.06 41.25
N PRO A 289 -2.81 -3.38 41.17
CA PRO A 289 -1.80 -4.40 41.44
C PRO A 289 -0.64 -4.27 40.44
N ASP A 290 0.59 -4.42 40.93
CA ASP A 290 1.84 -4.46 40.15
C ASP A 290 2.20 -3.17 39.37
N ARG A 291 1.90 -1.98 39.93
CA ARG A 291 2.25 -0.64 39.36
C ARG A 291 3.62 -0.09 39.83
N GLU A 292 4.50 -0.93 40.38
CA GLU A 292 5.91 -0.60 40.65
C GLU A 292 6.85 -1.29 39.66
#